data_AF-A0A5N5PAY2-F1
#
_entry.id   AF-A0A5N5PAY2-F1
#
_cell.length_a   1.000
_cell.length_b   1.000
_cell.length_c   1.000
_cell.angle_alpha   90.00
_cell.angle_beta   90.00
_cell.angle_gamma   90.00
#
_symmetry.space_group_name_H-M   'P 1'
#
loop_
_entity.id
_entity.type
_entity.pdbx_description
1 polymer ?
#
loop_
_entity_poly.entity_id
_entity_poly.type
_entity_poly.pdbx_seq_one_letter_code
_entity_poly.pdbx_strand_id
1 'polypeptide(L)'
;MDRLISEEDRQGPPDDCHWPGLTTVLATDWPDGLRRLVAANYPVAGALQRADEHVHLLSILLDSPQPIFSAKLDFRFSLLYCTAPEMSDIILDELRKRRTALRDLAIQFLSPNVQKELGISKEEMLDANAEAVFHRLKQVTDVPDALDCWVSPYHMLDWDYATCKHLDKFHDAGFRAVDIPDAEGYTPLQIWLECQPMSSAHDVLYWLLSRGAKPEWASMLDPEDVRYYTVLSHLALKWRVVCMQHVRHVSNLFKAFENYSDIVPATLHMVRDGCPCFCGTGGCLPIHLLWRCNSRRCDCYGSKSHNRRDWIFLWFNAWRLSEQQKELLCSEVIRLELFERLGMAHTCCCSSTDSWDDLYPRICPDEDERTRMQDEDEEHSLQLEDLMSHYNTAAKRHHGTYESFWEIWWQVVDDILPPLLPMEACKNRFVVPWRRNTQEFRDRDRTTMENRAAREADALHRAGYVEPDLQDFRDVIRMHFSGRDWNPEGWEPKPRDRPPGDGTDDGE
;
A
#
# COMPACT_ATOMS: atom_id res chain seq x y z
N MET A 1 38.71 -15.55 0.65
CA MET A 1 37.38 -16.06 1.02
C MET A 1 36.71 -16.49 -0.28
N ASP A 2 37.05 -17.70 -0.70
CA ASP A 2 36.50 -18.37 -1.87
C ASP A 2 35.06 -18.77 -1.55
N ARG A 3 34.09 -18.12 -2.20
CA ARG A 3 32.70 -18.62 -2.17
C ARG A 3 32.61 -19.78 -3.16
N LEU A 4 32.49 -20.98 -2.59
CA LEU A 4 32.01 -22.18 -3.25
C LEU A 4 30.64 -21.86 -3.87
N ILE A 5 30.62 -21.70 -5.19
CA ILE A 5 29.39 -21.80 -5.99
C ILE A 5 29.04 -23.29 -5.96
N SER A 6 27.92 -23.66 -5.33
CA SER A 6 27.46 -25.04 -5.29
C SER A 6 27.14 -25.53 -6.70
N GLU A 7 27.46 -26.80 -6.98
CA GLU A 7 27.16 -27.44 -8.27
C GLU A 7 25.65 -27.59 -8.56
N GLU A 8 24.77 -27.15 -7.66
CA GLU A 8 23.31 -27.19 -7.83
C GLU A 8 22.78 -26.12 -8.81
N ASP A 9 23.52 -25.03 -9.05
CA ASP A 9 23.10 -23.96 -9.98
C ASP A 9 23.41 -24.26 -11.46
N ARG A 10 23.83 -25.50 -11.80
CA ARG A 10 24.09 -25.96 -13.19
C ARG A 10 23.02 -26.89 -13.75
N GLN A 11 21.85 -26.97 -13.14
CA GLN A 11 20.70 -27.57 -13.81
C GLN A 11 20.25 -26.61 -14.93
N GLY A 12 20.55 -26.98 -16.18
CA GLY A 12 19.94 -26.34 -17.34
C GLY A 12 18.40 -26.38 -17.23
N PRO A 13 17.68 -25.47 -17.91
CA PRO A 13 16.22 -25.49 -17.88
C PRO A 13 15.75 -26.92 -18.21
N PRO A 14 14.79 -27.48 -17.45
CA PRO A 14 14.36 -28.87 -17.64
C PRO A 14 13.95 -29.08 -19.10
N ASP A 15 14.68 -29.97 -19.79
CA ASP A 15 14.62 -30.19 -21.25
C ASP A 15 13.30 -30.82 -21.76
N ASP A 16 12.30 -31.02 -20.90
CA ASP A 16 10.98 -31.53 -21.26
C ASP A 16 9.88 -30.54 -20.86
N CYS A 17 9.82 -29.40 -21.55
CA CYS A 17 8.66 -28.50 -21.54
C CYS A 17 7.48 -29.12 -22.33
N HIS A 18 7.07 -30.34 -21.98
CA HIS A 18 5.77 -30.85 -22.40
C HIS A 18 4.69 -30.09 -21.63
N TRP A 19 4.30 -28.92 -22.14
CA TRP A 19 3.18 -28.14 -21.63
C TRP A 19 1.93 -29.02 -21.60
N PRO A 20 1.48 -29.49 -20.42
CA PRO A 20 0.30 -30.33 -20.31
C PRO A 20 -0.91 -29.48 -20.73
N GLY A 21 -1.46 -29.76 -21.91
CA GLY A 21 -2.54 -28.95 -22.50
C GLY A 21 -2.28 -28.43 -23.91
N LEU A 22 -1.07 -28.62 -24.48
CA LEU A 22 -0.83 -28.21 -25.87
C LEU A 22 -1.83 -28.86 -26.85
N THR A 23 -2.27 -30.09 -26.59
CA THR A 23 -3.24 -30.80 -27.44
C THR A 23 -4.62 -30.12 -27.46
N THR A 24 -5.15 -29.67 -26.33
CA THR A 24 -6.44 -28.97 -26.28
C THR A 24 -6.33 -27.57 -26.87
N VAL A 25 -5.18 -26.91 -26.67
CA VAL A 25 -4.83 -25.63 -27.28
C VAL A 25 -4.78 -25.73 -28.81
N LEU A 26 -4.18 -26.78 -29.37
CA LEU A 26 -4.14 -27.00 -30.83
C LEU A 26 -5.51 -27.35 -31.43
N ALA A 27 -6.45 -27.80 -30.60
CA ALA A 27 -7.79 -28.19 -31.02
C ALA A 27 -8.81 -27.04 -30.96
N THR A 28 -8.41 -25.80 -30.64
CA THR A 28 -9.33 -24.65 -30.58
C THR A 28 -9.98 -24.37 -31.94
N ASP A 29 -9.28 -24.62 -33.04
CA ASP A 29 -9.83 -24.48 -34.41
C ASP A 29 -10.68 -25.68 -34.85
N TRP A 30 -10.83 -26.69 -33.98
CA TRP A 30 -11.59 -27.92 -34.25
C TRP A 30 -12.57 -28.24 -33.12
N PRO A 31 -13.76 -27.60 -33.08
CA PRO A 31 -14.72 -27.73 -31.97
C PRO A 31 -15.13 -29.17 -31.63
N ASP A 32 -15.31 -30.03 -32.64
CA ASP A 32 -15.64 -31.45 -32.42
C ASP A 32 -14.47 -32.23 -31.81
N GLY A 33 -13.25 -31.92 -32.24
CA GLY A 33 -12.03 -32.47 -31.63
C GLY A 33 -11.90 -32.01 -30.18
N LEU A 34 -12.13 -30.73 -29.92
CA LEU A 34 -12.11 -30.17 -28.58
C LEU A 34 -13.13 -30.84 -27.67
N ARG A 35 -14.38 -31.03 -28.12
CA ARG A 35 -15.41 -31.79 -27.37
C ARG A 35 -14.94 -33.19 -27.01
N ARG A 36 -14.28 -33.90 -27.94
CA ARG A 36 -13.75 -35.24 -27.70
C ARG A 36 -12.61 -35.23 -26.67
N LEU A 37 -11.71 -34.25 -26.74
CA LEU A 37 -10.62 -34.08 -25.78
C LEU A 37 -11.15 -33.74 -24.39
N VAL A 38 -12.12 -32.82 -24.29
CA VAL A 38 -12.79 -32.47 -23.03
C VAL A 38 -13.50 -33.69 -22.43
N ALA A 39 -14.25 -34.44 -23.25
CA ALA A 39 -14.92 -35.66 -22.82
C ALA A 39 -13.95 -36.77 -22.37
N ALA A 40 -12.75 -36.79 -22.95
CA ALA A 40 -11.65 -37.67 -22.55
C ALA A 40 -10.81 -37.10 -21.39
N ASN A 41 -11.28 -36.03 -20.73
CA ASN A 41 -10.66 -35.41 -19.57
C ASN A 41 -9.23 -34.87 -19.80
N TYR A 42 -8.92 -34.40 -21.02
CA TYR A 42 -7.64 -33.74 -21.29
C TYR A 42 -7.57 -32.35 -20.64
N PRO A 43 -6.41 -31.89 -20.13
CA PRO A 43 -6.27 -30.59 -19.48
C PRO A 43 -6.80 -29.43 -20.34
N VAL A 44 -7.71 -28.63 -19.78
CA VAL A 44 -8.37 -27.52 -20.52
C VAL A 44 -7.82 -26.13 -20.18
N ALA A 45 -6.99 -26.01 -19.14
CA ALA A 45 -6.51 -24.71 -18.65
C ALA A 45 -5.84 -23.88 -19.75
N GLY A 46 -4.89 -24.44 -20.49
CA GLY A 46 -4.23 -23.73 -21.60
C GLY A 46 -5.17 -23.31 -22.73
N ALA A 47 -6.19 -24.13 -23.03
CA ALA A 47 -7.17 -23.80 -24.07
C ALA A 47 -8.15 -22.70 -23.62
N LEU A 48 -8.48 -22.66 -22.33
CA LEU A 48 -9.29 -21.59 -21.74
C LEU A 48 -8.60 -20.22 -21.90
N GLN A 49 -7.27 -20.16 -21.75
CA GLN A 49 -6.51 -18.92 -21.95
C GLN A 49 -6.58 -18.38 -23.39
N ARG A 50 -6.79 -19.26 -24.37
CA ARG A 50 -6.89 -18.88 -25.80
C ARG A 50 -8.33 -18.69 -26.29
N ALA A 51 -9.32 -18.96 -25.44
CA ALA A 51 -10.72 -18.88 -25.83
C ALA A 51 -11.25 -17.44 -25.94
N ASP A 52 -10.43 -16.43 -25.65
CA ASP A 52 -10.74 -14.99 -25.59
C ASP A 52 -11.40 -14.44 -26.88
N GLU A 53 -11.18 -15.08 -28.03
CA GLU A 53 -11.78 -14.66 -29.31
C GLU A 53 -12.99 -15.49 -29.75
N HIS A 54 -13.35 -16.56 -29.03
CA HIS A 54 -14.28 -17.58 -29.50
C HIS A 54 -15.27 -18.05 -28.42
N VAL A 55 -16.36 -17.28 -28.26
CA VAL A 55 -17.44 -17.51 -27.29
C VAL A 55 -17.96 -18.97 -27.29
N HIS A 56 -18.07 -19.59 -28.47
CA HIS A 56 -18.58 -20.95 -28.61
C HIS A 56 -17.61 -22.04 -28.10
N LEU A 57 -16.29 -21.79 -28.11
CA LEU A 57 -15.29 -22.72 -27.57
C LEU A 57 -15.33 -22.72 -26.04
N LEU A 58 -15.59 -21.56 -25.44
CA LEU A 58 -15.70 -21.41 -24.00
C LEU A 58 -16.75 -22.36 -23.41
N SER A 59 -17.95 -22.45 -24.01
CA SER A 59 -18.97 -23.41 -23.56
C SER A 59 -18.49 -24.87 -23.63
N ILE A 60 -17.71 -25.24 -24.66
CA ILE A 60 -17.16 -26.60 -24.79
C ILE A 60 -16.13 -26.88 -23.68
N LEU A 61 -15.26 -25.92 -23.38
CA LEU A 61 -14.23 -26.05 -22.36
C LEU A 61 -14.82 -26.07 -20.94
N LEU A 62 -15.87 -25.27 -20.71
CA LEU A 62 -16.60 -25.19 -19.45
C LEU A 62 -17.44 -26.45 -19.16
N ASP A 63 -17.79 -27.26 -20.16
CA ASP A 63 -18.41 -28.57 -19.97
C ASP A 63 -17.43 -29.64 -19.42
N SER A 64 -16.15 -29.29 -19.22
CA SER A 64 -15.13 -30.20 -18.72
C SER A 64 -15.41 -30.71 -17.30
N PRO A 65 -15.19 -32.01 -17.01
CA PRO A 65 -15.31 -32.55 -15.67
C PRO A 65 -14.17 -32.12 -14.73
N GLN A 66 -13.23 -31.29 -15.21
CA GLN A 66 -12.11 -30.78 -14.42
C GLN A 66 -12.51 -29.66 -13.44
N PRO A 67 -11.70 -29.49 -12.38
CA PRO A 67 -11.87 -28.45 -11.36
C PRO A 67 -11.43 -27.06 -11.87
N ILE A 68 -12.01 -26.60 -12.97
CA ILE A 68 -11.62 -25.36 -13.68
C ILE A 68 -11.91 -24.06 -12.91
N PHE A 69 -12.50 -24.13 -11.72
CA PHE A 69 -12.77 -23.01 -10.82
C PHE A 69 -12.15 -23.26 -9.43
N SER A 70 -11.13 -24.12 -9.37
CA SER A 70 -10.38 -24.41 -8.14
C SER A 70 -9.31 -23.35 -7.88
N ALA A 71 -9.23 -22.82 -6.67
CA ALA A 71 -8.19 -21.85 -6.28
C ALA A 71 -6.74 -22.38 -6.47
N LYS A 72 -6.57 -23.69 -6.70
CA LYS A 72 -5.28 -24.33 -6.99
C LYS A 72 -4.78 -24.07 -8.41
N LEU A 73 -5.68 -23.71 -9.32
CA LEU A 73 -5.28 -23.24 -10.64
C LEU A 73 -4.86 -21.79 -10.49
N ASP A 74 -3.65 -21.47 -10.93
CA ASP A 74 -3.17 -20.09 -10.95
C ASP A 74 -3.99 -19.30 -11.98
N PHE A 75 -5.10 -18.73 -11.51
CA PHE A 75 -6.03 -17.96 -12.35
C PHE A 75 -5.57 -16.54 -12.62
N ARG A 76 -4.40 -16.14 -12.10
CA ARG A 76 -3.84 -14.80 -12.29
C ARG A 76 -3.71 -14.37 -13.76
N PHE A 77 -3.89 -15.30 -14.71
CA PHE A 77 -3.65 -15.04 -16.12
C PHE A 77 -4.79 -15.22 -17.13
N SER A 78 -6.04 -15.67 -16.85
CA SER A 78 -6.80 -16.16 -18.03
C SER A 78 -8.32 -16.20 -18.13
N LEU A 79 -9.12 -16.39 -17.08
CA LEU A 79 -10.54 -16.71 -17.36
C LEU A 79 -11.38 -15.47 -17.74
N LEU A 80 -11.08 -14.29 -17.21
CA LEU A 80 -11.83 -13.06 -17.53
C LEU A 80 -10.99 -11.97 -18.19
N TYR A 81 -9.86 -12.33 -18.84
CA TYR A 81 -9.24 -11.47 -19.86
C TYR A 81 -10.20 -11.17 -21.02
N CYS A 82 -11.30 -11.92 -21.08
CA CYS A 82 -12.40 -11.77 -22.00
C CYS A 82 -12.97 -10.34 -22.01
N THR A 83 -12.49 -9.55 -22.96
CA THR A 83 -13.01 -8.20 -23.25
C THR A 83 -14.49 -8.24 -23.68
N ALA A 84 -14.97 -9.39 -24.14
CA ALA A 84 -16.34 -9.61 -24.56
C ALA A 84 -17.29 -9.85 -23.36
N PRO A 85 -18.30 -8.98 -23.13
CA PRO A 85 -19.26 -9.12 -22.05
C PRO A 85 -19.98 -10.48 -22.00
N GLU A 86 -20.19 -11.11 -23.17
CA GLU A 86 -20.88 -12.39 -23.32
C GLU A 86 -20.09 -13.56 -22.70
N MET A 87 -18.76 -13.51 -22.74
CA MET A 87 -17.92 -14.56 -22.15
C MET A 87 -17.97 -14.54 -20.63
N SER A 88 -17.98 -13.34 -20.04
CA SER A 88 -18.17 -13.16 -18.61
C SER A 88 -19.50 -13.77 -18.14
N ASP A 89 -20.57 -13.58 -18.91
CA ASP A 89 -21.89 -14.16 -18.61
C ASP A 89 -21.87 -15.69 -18.67
N ILE A 90 -21.22 -16.28 -19.68
CA ILE A 90 -21.07 -17.74 -19.83
C ILE A 90 -20.27 -18.35 -18.67
N ILE A 91 -19.15 -17.73 -18.29
CA ILE A 91 -18.31 -18.18 -17.17
C ILE A 91 -19.08 -18.09 -15.85
N LEU A 92 -19.75 -16.97 -15.62
CA LEU A 92 -20.54 -16.74 -14.42
C LEU A 92 -21.69 -17.73 -14.29
N ASP A 93 -22.41 -18.00 -15.39
CA ASP A 93 -23.50 -18.95 -15.42
C ASP A 93 -23.01 -20.38 -15.14
N GLU A 94 -21.86 -20.79 -15.69
CA GLU A 94 -21.28 -22.09 -15.39
C GLU A 94 -20.83 -22.20 -13.93
N LEU A 95 -20.16 -21.17 -13.40
CA LEU A 95 -19.77 -21.13 -11.98
C LEU A 95 -21.01 -21.25 -11.09
N ARG A 96 -22.07 -20.49 -11.38
CA ARG A 96 -23.35 -20.54 -10.66
C ARG A 96 -23.97 -21.93 -10.71
N LYS A 97 -23.99 -22.56 -11.89
CA LYS A 97 -24.51 -23.91 -12.10
C LYS A 97 -23.73 -24.93 -11.25
N ARG A 98 -22.39 -24.88 -11.26
CA ARG A 98 -21.54 -25.79 -10.46
C ARG A 98 -21.72 -25.56 -8.96
N ARG A 99 -21.77 -24.32 -8.49
CA ARG A 99 -22.03 -24.02 -7.06
C ARG A 99 -23.43 -24.42 -6.61
N THR A 100 -24.42 -24.28 -7.48
CA THR A 100 -25.78 -24.79 -7.23
C THR A 100 -25.78 -26.31 -7.09
N ALA A 101 -25.11 -27.02 -8.00
CA ALA A 101 -24.99 -28.49 -7.91
C ALA A 101 -24.25 -28.94 -6.64
N LEU A 102 -23.17 -28.25 -6.26
CA LEU A 102 -22.44 -28.51 -5.02
C LEU A 102 -23.33 -28.32 -3.79
N ARG A 103 -24.11 -27.22 -3.75
CA ARG A 103 -25.06 -26.93 -2.67
C ARG A 103 -26.15 -27.98 -2.59
N ASP A 104 -26.71 -28.39 -3.72
CA ASP A 104 -27.80 -29.37 -3.74
C ASP A 104 -27.30 -30.75 -3.26
N LEU A 105 -26.08 -31.15 -3.62
CA LEU A 105 -25.40 -32.30 -3.02
C LEU A 105 -25.20 -32.12 -1.51
N ALA A 106 -24.79 -30.94 -1.07
CA ALA A 106 -24.59 -30.64 0.35
C ALA A 106 -25.89 -30.80 1.15
N ILE A 107 -27.00 -30.28 0.62
CA ILE A 107 -28.34 -30.40 1.23
C ILE A 107 -28.78 -31.87 1.27
N GLN A 108 -28.43 -32.66 0.26
CA GLN A 108 -28.82 -34.07 0.17
C GLN A 108 -28.03 -34.97 1.14
N PHE A 109 -26.71 -34.75 1.26
CA PHE A 109 -25.81 -35.71 1.93
C PHE A 109 -25.32 -35.26 3.31
N LEU A 110 -25.31 -33.96 3.62
CA LEU A 110 -24.89 -33.46 4.94
C LEU A 110 -26.07 -33.43 5.91
N SER A 111 -25.80 -33.66 7.20
CA SER A 111 -26.84 -33.54 8.23
C SER A 111 -27.25 -32.07 8.43
N PRO A 112 -28.48 -31.78 8.90
CA PRO A 112 -28.94 -30.40 9.12
C PRO A 112 -28.03 -29.59 10.06
N ASN A 113 -27.40 -30.24 11.03
CA ASN A 113 -26.46 -29.59 11.95
C ASN A 113 -25.20 -29.11 11.21
N VAL A 114 -24.63 -29.96 10.34
CA VAL A 114 -23.46 -29.61 9.52
C VAL A 114 -23.83 -28.57 8.47
N GLN A 115 -25.03 -28.66 7.88
CA GLN A 115 -25.53 -27.64 6.95
C GLN A 115 -25.59 -26.27 7.63
N LYS A 116 -26.15 -26.21 8.85
CA LYS A 116 -26.21 -24.97 9.64
C LYS A 116 -24.82 -24.45 10.01
N GLU A 117 -23.92 -25.32 10.44
CA GLU A 117 -22.53 -24.97 10.79
C GLU A 117 -21.79 -24.36 9.60
N LEU A 118 -21.96 -24.93 8.41
CA LEU A 118 -21.34 -24.44 7.18
C LEU A 118 -22.11 -23.28 6.54
N GLY A 119 -23.23 -22.83 7.10
CA GLY A 119 -24.05 -21.76 6.51
C GLY A 119 -24.68 -22.15 5.16
N ILE A 120 -25.06 -23.41 4.96
CA ILE A 120 -25.77 -23.86 3.76
C ILE A 120 -27.25 -23.55 3.92
N SER A 121 -27.80 -22.74 3.02
CA SER A 121 -29.24 -22.51 2.86
C SER A 121 -29.69 -22.84 1.44
N LYS A 122 -30.99 -23.00 1.21
CA LYS A 122 -31.53 -23.32 -0.12
C LYS A 122 -31.59 -22.06 -1.01
N GLU A 123 -31.71 -20.91 -0.37
CA GLU A 123 -31.93 -19.62 -1.01
C GLU A 123 -30.62 -18.93 -1.37
N GLU A 124 -29.54 -19.18 -0.63
CA GLU A 124 -28.27 -18.49 -0.85
C GLU A 124 -27.33 -19.30 -1.77
N MET A 125 -26.46 -18.56 -2.47
CA MET A 125 -25.38 -19.12 -3.25
C MET A 125 -24.23 -19.49 -2.31
N LEU A 126 -23.57 -20.62 -2.55
CA LEU A 126 -22.32 -20.92 -1.85
C LEU A 126 -21.27 -19.87 -2.26
N ASP A 127 -20.60 -19.27 -1.29
CA ASP A 127 -19.58 -18.26 -1.56
C ASP A 127 -18.33 -18.49 -0.72
N ALA A 128 -18.15 -17.74 0.38
CA ALA A 128 -16.99 -17.89 1.28
C ALA A 128 -16.84 -19.30 1.86
N ASN A 129 -17.92 -20.08 1.90
CA ASN A 129 -17.97 -21.43 2.46
C ASN A 129 -17.84 -22.54 1.40
N ALA A 130 -17.74 -22.23 0.11
CA ALA A 130 -17.76 -23.24 -0.95
C ALA A 130 -16.66 -24.31 -0.78
N GLU A 131 -15.45 -23.91 -0.38
CA GLU A 131 -14.34 -24.82 -0.13
C GLU A 131 -14.63 -25.79 1.03
N ALA A 132 -15.06 -25.24 2.18
CA ALA A 132 -15.39 -26.03 3.36
C ALA A 132 -16.52 -27.03 3.07
N VAL A 133 -17.53 -26.62 2.30
CA VAL A 133 -18.64 -27.48 1.86
C VAL A 133 -18.13 -28.62 0.98
N PHE A 134 -17.29 -28.33 -0.02
CA PHE A 134 -16.72 -29.34 -0.90
C PHE A 134 -15.90 -30.38 -0.13
N HIS A 135 -14.99 -29.94 0.73
CA HIS A 135 -14.17 -30.84 1.53
C HIS A 135 -14.99 -31.67 2.51
N ARG A 136 -16.03 -31.07 3.11
CA ARG A 136 -16.93 -31.81 4.00
C ARG A 136 -17.73 -32.87 3.25
N LEU A 137 -18.18 -32.57 2.03
CA LEU A 137 -18.88 -33.52 1.17
C LEU A 137 -17.98 -34.69 0.76
N LYS A 138 -16.72 -34.45 0.37
CA LYS A 138 -15.76 -35.51 0.02
C LYS A 138 -15.51 -36.53 1.12
N GLN A 139 -15.84 -36.20 2.38
CA GLN A 139 -15.72 -37.13 3.51
C GLN A 139 -16.90 -38.09 3.63
N VAL A 140 -18.05 -37.78 3.02
CA VAL A 140 -19.29 -38.55 3.20
C VAL A 140 -19.83 -39.15 1.91
N THR A 141 -19.40 -38.64 0.76
CA THR A 141 -19.83 -39.11 -0.56
C THR A 141 -18.73 -38.87 -1.61
N ASP A 142 -18.87 -39.52 -2.77
CA ASP A 142 -18.04 -39.22 -3.93
C ASP A 142 -18.53 -37.91 -4.58
N VAL A 143 -17.63 -36.93 -4.71
CA VAL A 143 -17.94 -35.60 -5.24
C VAL A 143 -17.18 -35.42 -6.55
N PRO A 144 -17.88 -35.16 -7.68
CA PRO A 144 -17.21 -34.88 -8.94
C PRO A 144 -16.20 -33.74 -8.80
N ASP A 145 -14.99 -33.92 -9.33
CA ASP A 145 -13.94 -32.90 -9.26
C ASP A 145 -14.34 -31.59 -9.96
N ALA A 146 -15.26 -31.63 -10.92
CA ALA A 146 -15.85 -30.43 -11.53
C ALA A 146 -16.49 -29.46 -10.53
N LEU A 147 -16.89 -29.95 -9.34
CA LEU A 147 -17.51 -29.16 -8.29
C LEU A 147 -16.49 -28.56 -7.30
N ASP A 148 -15.20 -28.78 -7.53
CA ASP A 148 -14.11 -27.99 -6.92
C ASP A 148 -14.12 -26.60 -7.58
N CYS A 149 -14.99 -25.72 -7.06
CA CYS A 149 -15.38 -24.45 -7.69
C CYS A 149 -15.49 -23.28 -6.69
N TRP A 150 -14.55 -23.23 -5.74
CA TRP A 150 -14.55 -22.25 -4.65
C TRP A 150 -13.70 -21.01 -4.90
N VAL A 151 -13.11 -20.83 -6.09
CA VAL A 151 -12.50 -19.54 -6.45
C VAL A 151 -13.55 -18.44 -6.36
N SER A 152 -13.20 -17.31 -5.72
CA SER A 152 -14.05 -16.13 -5.74
C SER A 152 -14.10 -15.55 -7.15
N PRO A 153 -15.28 -15.23 -7.72
CA PRO A 153 -15.34 -14.60 -9.04
C PRO A 153 -14.66 -13.23 -9.06
N TYR A 154 -14.53 -12.58 -7.90
CA TYR A 154 -13.78 -11.32 -7.75
C TYR A 154 -12.27 -11.50 -7.97
N HIS A 155 -11.72 -12.69 -7.68
CA HIS A 155 -10.32 -13.04 -7.93
C HIS A 155 -10.06 -13.49 -9.37
N MET A 156 -11.11 -13.76 -10.14
CA MET A 156 -10.98 -14.17 -11.53
C MET A 156 -10.86 -12.97 -12.48
N LEU A 157 -11.11 -11.76 -12.01
CA LEU A 157 -11.09 -10.55 -12.83
C LEU A 157 -9.66 -10.20 -13.22
N ASP A 158 -9.49 -9.84 -14.48
CA ASP A 158 -8.38 -8.98 -14.85
C ASP A 158 -8.69 -7.56 -14.32
N TRP A 159 -7.97 -7.17 -13.27
CA TRP A 159 -8.20 -5.88 -12.64
C TRP A 159 -7.89 -4.69 -13.55
N ASP A 160 -7.06 -4.87 -14.60
CA ASP A 160 -6.74 -3.83 -15.58
C ASP A 160 -7.97 -3.44 -16.43
N TYR A 161 -8.93 -4.36 -16.57
CA TYR A 161 -10.16 -4.15 -17.32
C TYR A 161 -11.43 -4.28 -16.45
N ALA A 162 -11.27 -4.50 -15.15
CA ALA A 162 -12.38 -4.57 -14.21
C ALA A 162 -13.16 -3.24 -14.18
N THR A 163 -14.49 -3.35 -14.23
CA THR A 163 -15.40 -2.21 -14.10
C THR A 163 -16.47 -2.53 -13.06
N CYS A 164 -17.14 -1.51 -12.53
CA CYS A 164 -18.28 -1.72 -11.62
C CYS A 164 -19.38 -2.59 -12.23
N LYS A 165 -19.55 -2.56 -13.57
CA LYS A 165 -20.54 -3.41 -14.25
C LYS A 165 -20.20 -4.90 -14.13
N HIS A 166 -18.92 -5.26 -14.21
CA HIS A 166 -18.49 -6.64 -14.01
C HIS A 166 -18.76 -7.08 -12.57
N LEU A 167 -18.46 -6.22 -11.60
CA LEU A 167 -18.66 -6.48 -10.19
C LEU A 167 -20.15 -6.61 -9.81
N ASP A 168 -21.00 -5.72 -10.33
CA ASP A 168 -22.46 -5.78 -10.14
C ASP A 168 -23.03 -7.08 -10.72
N LYS A 169 -22.56 -7.56 -11.88
CA LYS A 169 -22.99 -8.86 -12.43
C LYS A 169 -22.74 -10.01 -11.44
N PHE A 170 -21.56 -10.07 -10.82
CA PHE A 170 -21.25 -11.12 -9.84
C PHE A 170 -22.10 -10.98 -8.59
N HIS A 171 -22.22 -9.76 -8.08
CA HIS A 171 -23.03 -9.49 -6.91
C HIS A 171 -24.51 -9.85 -7.13
N ASP A 172 -25.07 -9.50 -8.28
CA ASP A 172 -26.45 -9.79 -8.68
C ASP A 172 -26.68 -11.30 -8.94
N ALA A 173 -25.64 -12.02 -9.35
CA ALA A 173 -25.67 -13.48 -9.45
C ALA A 173 -25.60 -14.19 -8.08
N GLY A 174 -25.48 -13.44 -6.98
CA GLY A 174 -25.54 -13.95 -5.61
C GLY A 174 -24.18 -14.11 -4.92
N PHE A 175 -23.09 -13.74 -5.57
CA PHE A 175 -21.74 -13.78 -5.00
C PHE A 175 -21.49 -12.52 -4.17
N ARG A 176 -21.66 -12.58 -2.84
CA ARG A 176 -21.67 -11.40 -1.95
C ARG A 176 -20.39 -11.23 -1.15
N ALA A 177 -19.52 -12.22 -1.11
CA ALA A 177 -18.37 -12.23 -0.25
C ALA A 177 -17.15 -11.58 -0.94
N VAL A 178 -17.20 -10.25 -1.02
CA VAL A 178 -16.19 -9.40 -1.69
C VAL A 178 -14.84 -9.32 -0.97
N ASP A 179 -14.76 -9.83 0.26
CA ASP A 179 -13.60 -9.74 1.15
C ASP A 179 -12.93 -11.10 1.41
N ILE A 180 -13.22 -12.11 0.59
CA ILE A 180 -12.62 -13.44 0.74
C ILE A 180 -11.15 -13.40 0.30
N PRO A 181 -10.18 -13.79 1.15
CA PRO A 181 -8.80 -13.93 0.72
C PRO A 181 -8.63 -15.08 -0.29
N ASP A 182 -7.70 -14.93 -1.24
CA ASP A 182 -7.28 -16.01 -2.13
C ASP A 182 -6.37 -17.01 -1.40
N ALA A 183 -5.75 -17.93 -2.16
CA ALA A 183 -4.84 -18.93 -1.61
C ALA A 183 -3.55 -18.34 -1.01
N GLU A 184 -3.22 -17.09 -1.34
CA GLU A 184 -2.07 -16.35 -0.82
C GLU A 184 -2.45 -15.37 0.31
N GLY A 185 -3.73 -15.31 0.68
CA GLY A 185 -4.22 -14.42 1.74
C GLY A 185 -4.65 -13.03 1.25
N TYR A 186 -4.62 -12.76 -0.06
CA TYR A 186 -4.99 -11.46 -0.61
C TYR A 186 -6.49 -11.37 -0.88
N THR A 187 -7.11 -10.30 -0.40
CA THR A 187 -8.49 -9.94 -0.73
C THR A 187 -8.57 -9.27 -2.11
N PRO A 188 -9.75 -9.29 -2.78
CA PRO A 188 -9.96 -8.61 -4.05
C PRO A 188 -9.53 -7.13 -4.02
N LEU A 189 -9.78 -6.46 -2.89
CA LEU A 189 -9.36 -5.08 -2.67
C LEU A 189 -7.84 -4.91 -2.67
N GLN A 190 -7.10 -5.82 -2.04
CA GLN A 190 -5.63 -5.77 -2.03
C GLN A 190 -5.07 -6.00 -3.42
N ILE A 191 -5.53 -7.04 -4.13
CA ILE A 191 -5.07 -7.35 -5.48
C ILE A 191 -5.35 -6.16 -6.42
N TRP A 192 -6.54 -5.57 -6.35
CA TRP A 192 -6.87 -4.39 -7.16
C TRP A 192 -5.90 -3.21 -6.90
N LEU A 193 -5.57 -2.94 -5.64
CA LEU A 193 -4.64 -1.88 -5.26
C LEU A 193 -3.21 -2.15 -5.73
N GLU A 194 -2.78 -3.41 -5.70
CA GLU A 194 -1.46 -3.83 -6.20
C GLU A 194 -1.39 -3.74 -7.73
N CYS A 195 -2.37 -4.29 -8.44
CA CYS A 195 -2.39 -4.38 -9.90
C CYS A 195 -2.62 -3.02 -10.58
N GLN A 196 -3.45 -2.13 -10.04
CA GLN A 196 -3.84 -0.95 -10.81
C GLN A 196 -2.79 0.17 -10.82
N PRO A 197 -2.26 0.54 -12.01
CA PRO A 197 -1.42 1.71 -12.16
C PRO A 197 -2.27 2.97 -12.17
N MET A 198 -2.81 3.37 -11.01
CA MET A 198 -3.45 4.68 -10.79
C MET A 198 -4.44 5.11 -11.89
N SER A 199 -5.07 4.12 -12.52
CA SER A 199 -6.05 4.32 -13.57
C SER A 199 -7.28 5.00 -12.96
N SER A 200 -8.10 5.62 -13.79
CA SER A 200 -9.33 6.30 -13.39
C SER A 200 -10.39 5.38 -12.76
N ALA A 201 -10.10 4.11 -12.50
CA ALA A 201 -11.00 3.10 -11.96
C ALA A 201 -11.27 3.25 -10.45
N HIS A 202 -11.24 4.47 -9.92
CA HIS A 202 -11.64 4.78 -8.55
C HIS A 202 -13.04 4.26 -8.20
N ASP A 203 -13.92 4.15 -9.20
CA ASP A 203 -15.25 3.58 -9.02
C ASP A 203 -15.20 2.13 -8.50
N VAL A 204 -14.20 1.33 -8.91
CA VAL A 204 -14.03 -0.06 -8.43
C VAL A 204 -13.66 -0.11 -6.96
N LEU A 205 -12.74 0.77 -6.53
CA LEU A 205 -12.40 0.90 -5.11
C LEU A 205 -13.62 1.30 -4.28
N TYR A 206 -14.38 2.29 -4.75
CA TYR A 206 -15.64 2.71 -4.12
C TYR A 206 -16.59 1.52 -4.00
N TRP A 207 -16.76 0.80 -5.10
CA TRP A 207 -17.67 -0.34 -5.18
C TRP A 207 -17.30 -1.40 -4.15
N LEU A 208 -16.03 -1.84 -4.12
CA LEU A 208 -15.56 -2.89 -3.20
C LEU A 208 -15.82 -2.49 -1.74
N LEU A 209 -15.42 -1.27 -1.36
CA LEU A 209 -15.63 -0.76 -0.01
C LEU A 209 -17.13 -0.65 0.33
N SER A 210 -17.95 -0.15 -0.60
CA SER A 210 -19.41 -0.02 -0.42
C SER A 210 -20.14 -1.36 -0.28
N ARG A 211 -19.52 -2.46 -0.74
CA ARG A 211 -20.04 -3.83 -0.62
C ARG A 211 -19.46 -4.60 0.56
N GLY A 212 -18.68 -3.94 1.42
CA GLY A 212 -18.18 -4.52 2.66
C GLY A 212 -16.77 -5.11 2.58
N ALA A 213 -15.99 -4.80 1.54
CA ALA A 213 -14.56 -5.08 1.55
C ALA A 213 -13.90 -4.32 2.70
N LYS A 214 -13.02 -5.00 3.46
CA LYS A 214 -12.42 -4.41 4.65
C LYS A 214 -11.21 -3.56 4.27
N PRO A 215 -11.17 -2.30 4.73
CA PRO A 215 -10.02 -1.41 4.51
C PRO A 215 -8.81 -1.70 5.40
N GLU A 216 -8.95 -2.63 6.36
CA GLU A 216 -7.89 -3.06 7.31
C GLU A 216 -7.38 -4.44 6.93
N TRP A 217 -6.06 -4.64 6.96
CA TRP A 217 -5.42 -5.91 6.60
C TRP A 217 -4.57 -6.51 7.73
N ALA A 218 -4.75 -6.00 8.95
CA ALA A 218 -3.90 -6.30 10.11
C ALA A 218 -3.84 -7.78 10.54
N SER A 219 -4.68 -8.66 9.98
CA SER A 219 -4.84 -10.04 10.47
C SER A 219 -4.37 -11.14 9.53
N MET A 220 -3.92 -10.85 8.31
CA MET A 220 -3.81 -11.88 7.27
C MET A 220 -2.41 -12.21 6.77
N LEU A 221 -1.38 -11.42 7.10
CA LEU A 221 -0.05 -11.64 6.56
C LEU A 221 0.97 -11.82 7.68
N ASP A 222 1.98 -12.65 7.38
CA ASP A 222 3.22 -12.75 8.13
C ASP A 222 3.66 -11.33 8.55
N PRO A 223 3.97 -11.06 9.84
CA PRO A 223 4.55 -9.79 10.27
C PRO A 223 5.69 -9.29 9.37
N GLU A 224 6.40 -10.21 8.72
CA GLU A 224 7.48 -9.94 7.76
C GLU A 224 7.00 -9.53 6.35
N ASP A 225 5.74 -9.83 5.95
CA ASP A 225 5.16 -9.51 4.63
C ASP A 225 4.08 -8.40 4.69
N VAL A 226 4.06 -7.58 5.76
CA VAL A 226 3.12 -6.46 5.85
C VAL A 226 3.60 -5.29 4.99
N ARG A 227 3.39 -5.38 3.68
CA ARG A 227 3.63 -4.28 2.72
C ARG A 227 2.79 -3.05 3.06
N TYR A 228 1.54 -3.28 3.47
CA TYR A 228 0.58 -2.26 3.88
C TYR A 228 -0.40 -2.82 4.92
N TYR A 229 -0.74 -2.02 5.93
CA TYR A 229 -1.65 -2.42 7.02
C TYR A 229 -3.08 -1.88 6.85
N THR A 230 -3.27 -0.86 6.00
CA THR A 230 -4.60 -0.34 5.60
C THR A 230 -4.59 0.14 4.15
N VAL A 231 -5.79 0.25 3.58
CA VAL A 231 -6.03 0.94 2.30
C VAL A 231 -5.47 2.37 2.30
N LEU A 232 -5.55 3.08 3.42
CA LEU A 232 -5.04 4.44 3.53
C LEU A 232 -3.52 4.50 3.41
N SER A 233 -2.79 3.54 3.98
CA SER A 233 -1.34 3.44 3.85
C SER A 233 -0.93 3.21 2.40
N HIS A 234 -1.66 2.35 1.70
CA HIS A 234 -1.44 2.08 0.28
C HIS A 234 -1.72 3.34 -0.56
N LEU A 235 -2.89 3.97 -0.37
CA LEU A 235 -3.28 5.19 -1.07
C LEU A 235 -2.31 6.33 -0.80
N ALA A 236 -1.85 6.49 0.44
CA ALA A 236 -0.83 7.48 0.81
C ALA A 236 0.48 7.30 0.04
N LEU A 237 0.93 6.05 -0.11
CA LEU A 237 2.13 5.75 -0.91
C LEU A 237 1.90 6.04 -2.40
N LYS A 238 0.82 5.51 -2.98
CA LYS A 238 0.49 5.64 -4.41
C LYS A 238 0.20 7.09 -4.82
N TRP A 239 -0.54 7.83 -3.98
CA TRP A 239 -0.80 9.27 -4.09
C TRP A 239 0.47 10.02 -4.47
N ARG A 240 1.53 9.70 -3.73
CA ARG A 240 2.79 10.38 -3.88
C ARG A 240 3.38 10.18 -5.24
N VAL A 241 3.38 8.94 -5.73
CA VAL A 241 3.97 8.61 -7.03
C VAL A 241 3.22 9.31 -8.16
N VAL A 242 1.90 9.45 -8.05
CA VAL A 242 1.07 10.20 -9.02
C VAL A 242 1.30 11.69 -8.99
N CYS A 243 1.36 12.30 -7.81
CA CYS A 243 1.58 13.75 -7.69
C CYS A 243 2.86 14.21 -8.38
N MET A 244 3.91 13.38 -8.33
CA MET A 244 5.19 13.71 -8.95
C MET A 244 5.19 13.53 -10.48
N GLN A 245 4.29 12.71 -11.03
CA GLN A 245 4.28 12.42 -12.47
C GLN A 245 3.18 13.20 -13.21
N HIS A 246 2.04 13.46 -12.56
CA HIS A 246 0.84 13.93 -13.23
C HIS A 246 -0.10 14.74 -12.32
N VAL A 247 0.11 16.06 -12.22
CA VAL A 247 -0.73 16.99 -11.45
C VAL A 247 -2.23 16.89 -11.80
N ARG A 248 -2.60 16.47 -13.02
CA ARG A 248 -4.01 16.32 -13.41
C ARG A 248 -4.74 15.18 -12.67
N HIS A 249 -4.04 14.06 -12.39
CA HIS A 249 -4.65 12.89 -11.74
C HIS A 249 -4.92 13.11 -10.24
N VAL A 250 -4.15 14.00 -9.62
CA VAL A 250 -4.30 14.45 -8.23
C VAL A 250 -5.73 14.92 -7.92
N SER A 251 -6.32 15.72 -8.81
CA SER A 251 -7.67 16.26 -8.60
C SER A 251 -8.76 15.18 -8.67
N ASN A 252 -8.63 14.18 -9.55
CA ASN A 252 -9.58 13.08 -9.68
C ASN A 252 -9.49 12.14 -8.46
N LEU A 253 -8.27 11.92 -7.97
CA LEU A 253 -8.02 11.10 -6.80
C LEU A 253 -8.60 11.73 -5.53
N PHE A 254 -8.49 13.06 -5.36
CA PHE A 254 -9.15 13.74 -4.24
C PHE A 254 -10.67 13.70 -4.32
N LYS A 255 -11.25 13.89 -5.51
CA LYS A 255 -12.70 13.70 -5.69
C LYS A 255 -13.13 12.27 -5.34
N ALA A 256 -12.30 11.29 -5.65
CA ALA A 256 -12.56 9.91 -5.25
C ALA A 256 -12.47 9.73 -3.72
N PHE A 257 -11.48 10.34 -3.06
CA PHE A 257 -11.36 10.31 -1.59
C PHE A 257 -12.57 10.94 -0.89
N GLU A 258 -13.10 12.04 -1.43
CA GLU A 258 -14.34 12.64 -0.91
C GLU A 258 -15.49 11.64 -0.95
N ASN A 259 -15.60 10.82 -1.99
CA ASN A 259 -16.61 9.76 -2.07
C ASN A 259 -16.33 8.62 -1.07
N TYR A 260 -15.07 8.29 -0.80
CA TYR A 260 -14.71 7.23 0.16
C TYR A 260 -14.86 7.65 1.61
N SER A 261 -14.82 8.96 1.91
CA SER A 261 -14.82 9.49 3.28
C SER A 261 -16.03 9.04 4.12
N ASP A 262 -17.15 8.74 3.46
CA ASP A 262 -18.37 8.27 4.11
C ASP A 262 -18.35 6.75 4.41
N ILE A 263 -17.45 5.98 3.78
CA ILE A 263 -17.38 4.51 3.88
C ILE A 263 -16.14 4.06 4.67
N VAL A 264 -15.01 4.74 4.49
CA VAL A 264 -13.75 4.44 5.17
C VAL A 264 -13.76 5.14 6.52
N PRO A 265 -13.80 4.39 7.64
CA PRO A 265 -13.84 5.02 8.96
C PRO A 265 -12.66 5.94 9.18
N ALA A 266 -12.93 7.16 9.66
CA ALA A 266 -11.89 8.15 9.91
C ALA A 266 -10.86 7.68 10.98
N THR A 267 -11.21 6.69 11.80
CA THR A 267 -10.28 6.01 12.73
C THR A 267 -9.12 5.31 12.02
N LEU A 268 -9.27 4.93 10.76
CA LEU A 268 -8.22 4.27 9.99
C LEU A 268 -6.99 5.16 9.75
N HIS A 269 -7.18 6.48 9.73
CA HIS A 269 -6.07 7.42 9.65
C HIS A 269 -5.14 7.34 10.87
N MET A 270 -5.63 6.77 11.97
CA MET A 270 -4.91 6.60 13.24
C MET A 270 -4.41 5.18 13.45
N VAL A 271 -4.67 4.25 12.52
CA VAL A 271 -4.10 2.90 12.57
C VAL A 271 -2.61 3.01 12.30
N ARG A 272 -1.81 2.34 13.13
CA ARG A 272 -0.35 2.33 13.05
C ARG A 272 0.14 0.97 12.56
N ASP A 273 1.33 0.94 11.95
CA ASP A 273 2.00 -0.31 11.62
C ASP A 273 2.65 -1.01 12.82
N GLY A 274 2.62 -0.41 14.00
CA GLY A 274 3.26 -0.97 15.19
C GLY A 274 4.79 -0.96 15.15
N CYS A 275 5.43 -0.29 14.18
CA CYS A 275 6.88 -0.23 14.14
C CYS A 275 7.43 0.51 15.38
N PRO A 276 8.58 0.11 15.96
CA PRO A 276 9.12 0.74 17.16
C PRO A 276 9.97 2.00 16.87
N CYS A 277 9.81 2.61 15.69
CA CYS A 277 10.58 3.79 15.31
C CYS A 277 10.11 5.02 16.06
N PHE A 278 11.04 5.86 16.53
CA PHE A 278 10.71 7.09 17.26
C PHE A 278 10.00 8.15 16.42
N CYS A 279 9.92 7.98 15.09
CA CYS A 279 9.29 8.95 14.18
C CYS A 279 7.76 9.06 14.32
N GLY A 280 7.12 8.15 15.05
CA GLY A 280 5.69 8.17 15.36
C GLY A 280 5.42 7.60 16.74
N THR A 281 4.31 7.99 17.37
CA THR A 281 3.96 7.47 18.70
C THR A 281 3.35 6.07 18.61
N GLY A 282 4.16 5.02 18.71
CA GLY A 282 3.69 3.63 18.64
C GLY A 282 3.50 3.11 17.21
N GLY A 283 4.28 3.64 16.25
CA GLY A 283 4.26 3.22 14.85
C GLY A 283 3.92 4.33 13.87
N CYS A 284 4.23 4.08 12.60
CA CYS A 284 3.97 5.02 11.51
C CYS A 284 2.51 5.03 11.11
N LEU A 285 2.00 6.21 10.78
CA LEU A 285 0.66 6.45 10.24
C LEU A 285 0.68 6.58 8.71
N PRO A 286 -0.47 6.44 8.02
CA PRO A 286 -0.56 6.70 6.59
C PRO A 286 -0.03 8.09 6.20
N ILE A 287 -0.26 9.11 7.05
CA ILE A 287 0.18 10.49 6.81
C ILE A 287 1.72 10.63 6.77
N HIS A 288 2.45 9.74 7.46
CA HIS A 288 3.92 9.72 7.40
C HIS A 288 4.43 9.31 6.01
N LEU A 289 3.69 8.45 5.30
CA LEU A 289 4.02 8.04 3.94
C LEU A 289 3.79 9.17 2.93
N LEU A 290 2.82 10.05 3.20
CA LEU A 290 2.56 11.26 2.41
C LEU A 290 3.65 12.33 2.61
N TRP A 291 4.14 12.48 3.84
CA TRP A 291 5.14 13.50 4.19
C TRP A 291 6.53 13.24 3.58
N ARG A 292 6.95 11.97 3.50
CA ARG A 292 8.32 11.57 3.13
C ARG A 292 8.59 11.55 1.61
N CYS A 293 9.78 11.99 1.17
CA CYS A 293 10.26 11.81 -0.22
C CYS A 293 11.03 10.47 -0.39
N ASN A 294 10.32 9.42 -0.81
CA ASN A 294 10.75 8.06 -1.23
C ASN A 294 10.75 7.79 -2.77
N SER A 295 10.99 8.76 -3.68
CA SER A 295 10.85 8.50 -5.14
C SER A 295 12.14 8.78 -5.90
N ARG A 296 12.55 7.80 -6.70
CA ARG A 296 13.75 7.87 -7.56
C ARG A 296 13.76 9.06 -8.51
N ARG A 297 12.57 9.58 -8.85
CA ARG A 297 12.37 10.76 -9.70
C ARG A 297 11.81 11.95 -8.91
N CYS A 298 12.03 11.99 -7.59
CA CYS A 298 11.74 13.17 -6.80
C CYS A 298 12.60 14.30 -7.41
N ASP A 299 11.96 15.24 -8.11
CA ASP A 299 12.56 16.47 -8.62
C ASP A 299 12.91 17.45 -7.48
N CYS A 300 13.24 16.91 -6.30
CA CYS A 300 13.82 17.65 -5.19
C CYS A 300 15.09 18.40 -5.58
N TYR A 301 15.65 18.13 -6.77
CA TYR A 301 16.79 18.82 -7.37
C TYR A 301 16.43 19.95 -8.34
N GLY A 302 15.18 20.05 -8.82
CA GLY A 302 14.93 20.74 -10.10
C GLY A 302 13.83 21.79 -10.16
N SER A 303 12.73 21.70 -9.39
CA SER A 303 11.69 22.72 -9.49
C SER A 303 10.79 22.79 -8.26
N LYS A 304 10.51 24.03 -7.83
CA LYS A 304 9.46 24.47 -6.88
C LYS A 304 8.98 23.34 -5.96
N SER A 305 9.66 23.14 -4.84
CA SER A 305 9.20 22.22 -3.79
C SER A 305 7.73 22.49 -3.51
N HIS A 306 6.83 21.65 -4.02
CA HIS A 306 5.42 21.73 -3.67
C HIS A 306 5.36 21.60 -2.15
N ASN A 307 4.71 22.57 -1.50
CA ASN A 307 4.68 22.68 -0.06
C ASN A 307 4.07 21.38 0.50
N ARG A 308 4.90 20.55 1.15
CA ARG A 308 4.46 19.25 1.73
C ARG A 308 3.22 19.42 2.63
N ARG A 309 3.08 20.59 3.24
CA ARG A 309 1.92 21.00 4.05
C ARG A 309 0.63 21.06 3.24
N ASP A 310 0.66 21.63 2.03
CA ASP A 310 -0.52 21.76 1.17
C ASP A 310 -1.09 20.37 0.85
N TRP A 311 -0.22 19.36 0.63
CA TRP A 311 -0.67 17.99 0.39
C TRP A 311 -1.36 17.36 1.60
N ILE A 312 -0.85 17.62 2.80
CA ILE A 312 -1.47 17.16 4.04
C ILE A 312 -2.84 17.81 4.21
N PHE A 313 -2.95 19.11 3.99
CA PHE A 313 -4.24 19.81 4.13
C PHE A 313 -5.24 19.35 3.07
N LEU A 314 -4.80 19.15 1.82
CA LEU A 314 -5.65 18.57 0.79
C LEU A 314 -6.10 17.15 1.16
N TRP A 315 -5.22 16.34 1.75
CA TRP A 315 -5.57 15.03 2.29
C TRP A 315 -6.62 15.14 3.41
N PHE A 316 -6.42 16.01 4.40
CA PHE A 316 -7.38 16.21 5.49
C PHE A 316 -8.76 16.64 5.00
N ASN A 317 -8.78 17.55 4.03
CA ASN A 317 -10.03 18.06 3.46
C ASN A 317 -10.74 16.99 2.63
N ALA A 318 -10.01 16.23 1.81
CA ALA A 318 -10.59 15.18 1.00
C ALA A 318 -11.20 14.05 1.83
N TRP A 319 -10.60 13.73 2.99
CA TRP A 319 -11.12 12.74 3.92
C TRP A 319 -12.11 13.30 4.96
N ARG A 320 -12.49 14.59 4.85
CA ARG A 320 -13.43 15.28 5.76
C ARG A 320 -13.11 15.06 7.25
N LEU A 321 -11.83 15.07 7.59
CA LEU A 321 -11.40 14.81 8.97
C LEU A 321 -11.91 15.91 9.91
N SER A 322 -12.28 15.53 11.13
CA SER A 322 -12.62 16.49 12.18
C SER A 322 -11.39 17.28 12.62
N GLU A 323 -11.58 18.48 13.16
CA GLU A 323 -10.46 19.31 13.66
C GLU A 323 -9.59 18.56 14.69
N GLN A 324 -10.21 17.77 15.58
CA GLN A 324 -9.49 16.94 16.54
C GLN A 324 -8.58 15.91 15.84
N GLN A 325 -9.05 15.28 14.76
CA GLN A 325 -8.24 14.33 14.00
C GLN A 325 -7.12 15.03 13.23
N LYS A 326 -7.40 16.20 12.65
CA LYS A 326 -6.38 17.02 11.99
C LYS A 326 -5.27 17.40 12.96
N GLU A 327 -5.62 17.86 14.17
CA GLU A 327 -4.66 18.23 15.21
C GLU A 327 -3.76 17.05 15.60
N LEU A 328 -4.35 15.86 15.84
CA LEU A 328 -3.60 14.65 16.15
C LEU A 328 -2.65 14.24 15.01
N LEU A 329 -3.13 14.24 13.76
CA LEU A 329 -2.31 13.91 12.60
C LEU A 329 -1.20 14.95 12.35
N CYS A 330 -1.48 16.23 12.57
CA CYS A 330 -0.47 17.30 12.52
C CYS A 330 0.63 17.09 13.57
N SER A 331 0.24 16.73 14.80
CA SER A 331 1.20 16.39 15.87
C SER A 331 2.14 15.24 15.43
N GLU A 332 1.59 14.22 14.79
CA GLU A 332 2.38 13.08 14.30
C GLU A 332 3.28 13.44 13.12
N VAL A 333 2.86 14.36 12.25
CA VAL A 333 3.70 14.87 11.16
C VAL A 333 4.83 15.74 11.71
N ILE A 334 4.57 16.53 12.75
CA ILE A 334 5.61 17.32 13.42
C ILE A 334 6.63 16.42 14.06
N ARG A 335 6.17 15.39 14.78
CA ARG A 335 7.05 14.40 15.37
C ARG A 335 7.97 13.79 14.31
N LEU A 336 7.42 13.42 13.16
CA LEU A 336 8.20 12.89 12.04
C LEU A 336 9.21 13.91 11.50
N GLU A 337 8.80 15.14 11.22
CA GLU A 337 9.70 16.17 10.68
C GLU A 337 10.80 16.54 11.69
N LEU A 338 10.48 16.66 12.98
CA LEU A 338 11.46 16.89 14.05
C LEU A 338 12.42 15.71 14.19
N PHE A 339 11.93 14.47 14.14
CA PHE A 339 12.75 13.26 14.10
C PHE A 339 13.77 13.32 12.95
N GLU A 340 13.32 13.65 11.74
CA GLU A 340 14.19 13.75 10.57
C GLU A 340 15.19 14.93 10.71
N ARG A 341 14.75 16.05 11.31
CA ARG A 341 15.55 17.24 11.64
C ARG A 341 16.50 17.08 12.84
N LEU A 342 16.35 16.06 13.67
CA LEU A 342 17.35 15.65 14.65
C LEU A 342 18.36 14.65 14.07
N GLY A 343 18.10 14.13 12.87
CA GLY A 343 19.02 13.24 12.18
C GLY A 343 18.92 11.79 12.60
N MET A 344 17.84 11.46 13.31
CA MET A 344 17.55 10.11 13.77
C MET A 344 17.32 9.15 12.62
N ALA A 345 17.67 7.88 12.82
CA ALA A 345 17.64 6.84 11.81
C ALA A 345 16.33 6.05 11.86
N HIS A 346 15.66 5.92 10.70
CA HIS A 346 14.42 5.17 10.62
C HIS A 346 14.65 3.67 10.78
N THR A 347 14.21 3.13 11.91
CA THR A 347 14.02 1.68 12.07
C THR A 347 12.74 1.15 11.43
N CYS A 348 11.84 2.06 11.03
CA CYS A 348 10.63 1.73 10.27
C CYS A 348 10.90 1.68 8.76
N CYS A 349 10.28 0.71 8.10
CA CYS A 349 9.85 0.74 6.69
C CYS A 349 10.71 1.58 5.74
N CYS A 350 11.91 1.08 5.44
CA CYS A 350 12.68 1.53 4.29
C CYS A 350 12.01 0.95 3.03
N SER A 351 11.35 1.80 2.24
CA SER A 351 10.91 1.42 0.90
C SER A 351 12.17 1.12 0.10
N SER A 352 12.51 -0.15 -0.01
CA SER A 352 13.51 -0.66 -0.92
C SER A 352 12.77 -1.30 -2.07
N THR A 353 12.66 -0.56 -3.18
CA THR A 353 13.05 -0.99 -4.52
C THR A 353 12.50 -0.01 -5.56
N ASP A 354 12.79 -0.34 -6.80
CA ASP A 354 13.40 0.53 -7.78
C ASP A 354 12.56 0.60 -9.07
N SER A 355 11.44 -0.12 -9.09
CA SER A 355 10.45 -0.24 -10.15
C SER A 355 9.05 -0.25 -9.55
N TRP A 356 8.04 0.10 -10.35
CA TRP A 356 6.63 -0.02 -9.95
C TRP A 356 6.18 -1.48 -9.84
N ASP A 357 6.87 -2.38 -10.53
CA ASP A 357 6.59 -3.82 -10.58
C ASP A 357 7.17 -4.54 -9.35
N ASP A 358 8.14 -3.91 -8.68
CA ASP A 358 8.81 -4.40 -7.48
C ASP A 358 8.25 -3.69 -6.23
N LEU A 359 6.97 -3.91 -5.92
CA LEU A 359 6.42 -3.67 -4.59
C LEU A 359 6.97 -4.72 -3.61
N TYR A 360 8.29 -4.91 -3.57
CA TYR A 360 8.93 -5.86 -2.67
C TYR A 360 8.66 -5.50 -1.21
N PRO A 361 8.76 -6.49 -0.30
CA PRO A 361 8.61 -6.29 1.13
C PRO A 361 9.43 -5.11 1.63
N ARG A 362 8.87 -4.35 2.57
CA ARG A 362 9.59 -3.29 3.27
C ARG A 362 10.85 -3.91 3.88
N ILE A 363 12.03 -3.47 3.48
CA ILE A 363 13.27 -3.94 4.13
C ILE A 363 13.34 -3.22 5.48
N CYS A 364 12.84 -3.88 6.51
CA CYS A 364 13.07 -3.47 7.88
C CYS A 364 14.46 -3.97 8.30
N PRO A 365 15.23 -3.16 9.05
CA PRO A 365 16.38 -3.69 9.77
C PRO A 365 15.96 -4.88 10.63
N ASP A 366 16.83 -5.89 10.69
CA ASP A 366 16.70 -6.96 11.68
C ASP A 366 16.72 -6.39 13.10
N GLU A 367 16.33 -7.19 14.08
CA GLU A 367 16.16 -6.73 15.46
C GLU A 367 17.48 -6.24 16.08
N ASP A 368 18.62 -6.81 15.69
CA ASP A 368 19.94 -6.44 16.22
C ASP A 368 20.41 -5.08 15.64
N GLU A 369 20.25 -4.86 14.34
CA GLU A 369 20.50 -3.55 13.72
C GLU A 369 19.54 -2.49 14.27
N ARG A 370 18.26 -2.84 14.40
CA ARG A 370 17.24 -1.96 14.97
C ARG A 370 17.58 -1.51 16.38
N THR A 371 17.99 -2.44 17.25
CA THR A 371 18.38 -2.13 18.63
C THR A 371 19.59 -1.19 18.64
N ARG A 372 20.62 -1.47 17.82
CA ARG A 372 21.79 -0.60 17.71
C ARG A 372 21.43 0.82 17.25
N MET A 373 20.58 0.95 16.23
CA MET A 373 20.11 2.26 15.77
C MET A 373 19.34 3.00 16.86
N GLN A 374 18.52 2.31 17.66
CA GLN A 374 17.78 2.91 18.76
C GLN A 374 18.69 3.37 19.91
N ASP A 375 19.71 2.58 20.24
CA ASP A 375 20.71 2.94 21.25
C ASP A 375 21.53 4.16 20.79
N GLU A 376 21.92 4.22 19.52
CA GLU A 376 22.61 5.38 18.92
C GLU A 376 21.74 6.66 18.95
N ASP A 377 20.42 6.51 18.85
CA ASP A 377 19.45 7.60 18.84
C ASP A 377 18.83 7.92 20.22
N GLU A 378 19.30 7.29 21.31
CA GLU A 378 18.69 7.46 22.64
C GLU A 378 18.67 8.94 23.08
N GLU A 379 19.78 9.67 22.91
CA GLU A 379 19.87 11.08 23.26
C GLU A 379 18.93 11.96 22.40
N HIS A 380 18.94 11.75 21.07
CA HIS A 380 18.04 12.46 20.16
C HIS A 380 16.57 12.14 20.47
N SER A 381 16.25 10.93 20.96
CA SER A 381 14.89 10.58 21.37
C SER A 381 14.43 11.44 22.55
N LEU A 382 15.30 11.73 23.52
CA LEU A 382 15.00 12.62 24.65
C LEU A 382 14.80 14.07 24.18
N GLN A 383 15.61 14.53 23.22
CA GLN A 383 15.45 15.84 22.59
C GLN A 383 14.12 15.95 21.83
N LEU A 384 13.73 14.89 21.11
CA LEU A 384 12.45 14.80 20.41
C LEU A 384 11.27 14.89 21.38
N GLU A 385 11.31 14.17 22.51
CA GLU A 385 10.26 14.25 23.53
C GLU A 385 10.16 15.64 24.17
N ASP A 386 11.29 16.31 24.45
CA ASP A 386 11.29 17.68 24.97
C ASP A 386 10.63 18.65 23.95
N LEU A 387 10.99 18.54 22.67
CA LEU A 387 10.38 19.34 21.60
C LEU A 387 8.88 19.06 21.46
N MET A 388 8.46 17.79 21.50
CA MET A 388 7.05 17.40 21.42
C MET A 388 6.26 17.87 22.66
N SER A 389 6.87 17.89 23.84
CA SER A 389 6.27 18.46 25.06
C SER A 389 6.03 19.96 24.93
N HIS A 390 7.00 20.70 24.38
CA HIS A 390 6.84 22.12 24.08
C HIS A 390 5.78 22.36 23.00
N TYR A 391 5.77 21.57 21.94
CA TYR A 391 4.73 21.60 20.91
C TYR A 391 3.32 21.46 21.52
N ASN A 392 3.10 20.41 22.31
CA ASN A 392 1.81 20.14 22.93
C ASN A 392 1.37 21.25 23.89
N THR A 393 2.32 21.88 24.59
CA THR A 393 2.05 23.02 25.48
C THR A 393 1.70 24.27 24.68
N ALA A 394 2.42 24.54 23.60
CA ALA A 394 2.20 25.67 22.71
C ALA A 394 0.84 25.56 22.00
N ALA A 395 0.51 24.37 21.47
CA ALA A 395 -0.75 24.07 20.80
C ALA A 395 -1.96 24.39 21.69
N LYS A 396 -1.90 23.96 22.95
CA LYS A 396 -2.97 24.23 23.95
C LYS A 396 -3.14 25.70 24.32
N ARG A 397 -2.07 26.50 24.20
CA ARG A 397 -2.08 27.94 24.51
C ARG A 397 -2.45 28.80 23.30
N HIS A 398 -2.30 28.26 22.10
CA HIS A 398 -2.66 28.95 20.87
C HIS A 398 -4.19 28.98 20.71
N HIS A 399 -4.75 30.16 20.44
CA HIS A 399 -6.20 30.38 20.32
C HIS A 399 -6.69 30.53 18.87
N GLY A 400 -5.82 30.36 17.87
CA GLY A 400 -6.16 30.38 16.44
C GLY A 400 -6.40 28.99 15.84
N THR A 401 -6.30 28.89 14.51
CA THR A 401 -6.43 27.60 13.80
C THR A 401 -5.15 26.77 13.90
N TYR A 402 -5.25 25.46 13.67
CA TYR A 402 -4.06 24.61 13.69
C TYR A 402 -3.07 24.98 12.56
N GLU A 403 -3.55 25.49 11.41
CA GLU A 403 -2.68 25.97 10.33
C GLU A 403 -1.87 27.19 10.76
N SER A 404 -2.51 28.20 11.37
CA SER A 404 -1.80 29.40 11.83
C SER A 404 -0.79 29.05 12.93
N PHE A 405 -1.16 28.14 13.83
CA PHE A 405 -0.24 27.62 14.83
C PHE A 405 0.97 26.94 14.18
N TRP A 406 0.74 26.11 13.16
CA TRP A 406 1.81 25.39 12.48
C TRP A 406 2.82 26.34 11.83
N GLU A 407 2.35 27.43 11.22
CA GLU A 407 3.22 28.43 10.64
C GLU A 407 4.10 29.13 11.69
N ILE A 408 3.55 29.45 12.86
CA ILE A 408 4.29 30.02 13.99
C ILE A 408 5.28 29.00 14.55
N TRP A 409 4.82 27.77 14.80
CA TRP A 409 5.62 26.68 15.33
C TRP A 409 6.89 26.46 14.51
N TRP A 410 6.75 26.36 13.18
CA TRP A 410 7.89 26.14 12.32
C TRP A 410 8.85 27.33 12.28
N GLN A 411 8.35 28.58 12.33
CA GLN A 411 9.24 29.75 12.43
C GLN A 411 10.08 29.72 13.71
N VAL A 412 9.48 29.30 14.83
CA VAL A 412 10.20 29.16 16.11
C VAL A 412 11.22 28.02 16.03
N VAL A 413 10.82 26.84 15.56
CA VAL A 413 11.73 25.69 15.44
C VAL A 413 12.89 25.99 14.49
N ASP A 414 12.62 26.63 13.35
CA ASP A 414 13.63 26.96 12.34
C ASP A 414 14.76 27.87 12.90
N ASP A 415 14.52 28.61 14.00
CA ASP A 415 15.53 29.43 14.66
C ASP A 415 16.63 28.58 15.34
N ILE A 416 16.34 27.35 15.77
CA ILE A 416 17.32 26.47 16.45
C ILE A 416 17.57 25.14 15.73
N LEU A 417 16.67 24.75 14.85
CA LEU A 417 16.71 23.48 14.13
C LEU A 417 16.28 23.71 12.68
N PRO A 418 17.24 24.00 11.78
CA PRO A 418 16.94 24.46 10.43
C PRO A 418 16.12 23.42 9.64
N PRO A 419 15.33 23.85 8.64
CA PRO A 419 14.55 22.96 7.82
C PRO A 419 15.44 22.02 7.00
N LEU A 420 14.94 20.79 6.80
CA LEU A 420 15.58 19.82 5.92
C LEU A 420 15.58 20.36 4.49
N LEU A 421 16.76 20.32 3.88
CA LEU A 421 16.88 20.51 2.44
C LEU A 421 16.15 19.37 1.72
N PRO A 422 15.61 19.60 0.52
CA PRO A 422 14.95 18.55 -0.25
C PRO A 422 15.82 17.29 -0.44
N MET A 423 17.15 17.46 -0.55
CA MET A 423 18.11 16.35 -0.64
C MET A 423 18.24 15.56 0.67
N GLU A 424 18.11 16.21 1.82
CA GLU A 424 18.17 15.56 3.15
C GLU A 424 16.88 14.80 3.45
N ALA A 425 15.72 15.37 3.07
CA ALA A 425 14.41 14.73 3.20
C ALA A 425 14.18 13.59 2.17
N CYS A 426 15.08 13.42 1.20
CA CYS A 426 14.96 12.42 0.14
C CYS A 426 15.61 11.09 0.53
N LYS A 427 14.79 10.05 0.74
CA LYS A 427 15.22 8.69 1.07
C LYS A 427 15.98 7.97 -0.05
N ASN A 428 15.93 8.43 -1.31
CA ASN A 428 16.70 7.78 -2.39
C ASN A 428 18.20 7.93 -2.24
N ARG A 429 18.64 8.79 -1.31
CA ARG A 429 19.97 8.70 -0.74
C ARG A 429 20.26 7.25 -0.35
N PHE A 430 19.42 6.63 0.46
CA PHE A 430 19.70 5.30 0.95
C PHE A 430 19.25 4.17 0.02
N VAL A 431 18.34 4.31 -0.95
CA VAL A 431 17.68 3.11 -1.50
C VAL A 431 18.47 2.33 -2.57
N VAL A 432 19.39 2.95 -3.33
CA VAL A 432 20.01 2.28 -4.50
C VAL A 432 21.18 1.36 -4.08
N PRO A 433 21.00 0.02 -3.96
CA PRO A 433 21.96 -0.85 -3.27
C PRO A 433 23.31 -0.94 -4.00
N TRP A 434 23.29 -0.90 -5.34
CA TRP A 434 24.52 -0.89 -6.15
C TRP A 434 25.29 0.44 -6.10
N ARG A 435 24.66 1.54 -5.66
CA ARG A 435 25.35 2.82 -5.46
C ARG A 435 25.82 3.04 -4.01
N ARG A 436 25.25 2.37 -3.01
CA ARG A 436 25.67 2.51 -1.59
C ARG A 436 27.16 2.24 -1.36
N ASN A 437 27.75 1.36 -2.16
CA ASN A 437 29.15 0.99 -2.04
C ASN A 437 30.10 1.84 -2.90
N THR A 438 29.60 2.87 -3.60
CA THR A 438 30.50 3.81 -4.29
C THR A 438 31.05 4.83 -3.31
N GLN A 439 32.33 5.18 -3.47
CA GLN A 439 32.98 6.22 -2.66
C GLN A 439 32.26 7.58 -2.81
N GLU A 440 31.83 7.90 -4.04
CA GLU A 440 31.07 9.10 -4.37
C GLU A 440 29.80 9.25 -3.51
N PHE A 441 29.06 8.15 -3.31
CA PHE A 441 27.86 8.16 -2.49
C PHE A 441 28.19 8.49 -1.04
N ARG A 442 29.21 7.83 -0.46
CA ARG A 442 29.66 8.06 0.92
C ARG A 442 30.17 9.48 1.12
N ASP A 443 30.90 10.02 0.16
CA ASP A 443 31.42 11.40 0.23
C ASP A 443 30.28 12.42 0.17
N ARG A 444 29.27 12.18 -0.68
CA ARG A 444 28.08 13.02 -0.74
C ARG A 444 27.25 12.94 0.54
N ASP A 445 27.11 11.74 1.10
CA ASP A 445 26.44 11.47 2.36
C ASP A 445 27.10 12.26 3.50
N ARG A 446 28.42 12.13 3.64
CA ARG A 446 29.24 12.88 4.58
C ARG A 446 29.12 14.39 4.38
N THR A 447 29.28 14.87 3.16
CA THR A 447 29.14 16.31 2.83
C THR A 447 27.76 16.84 3.22
N THR A 448 26.71 16.06 3.02
CA THR A 448 25.35 16.45 3.40
C THR A 448 25.20 16.55 4.92
N MET A 449 25.79 15.62 5.68
CA MET A 449 25.80 15.67 7.16
C MET A 449 26.63 16.84 7.69
N GLU A 450 27.80 17.11 7.11
CA GLU A 450 28.65 18.25 7.47
C GLU A 450 27.94 19.59 7.20
N ASN A 451 27.32 19.73 6.03
CA ASN A 451 26.54 20.92 5.68
C ASN A 451 25.36 21.13 6.63
N ARG A 452 24.71 20.04 7.04
CA ARG A 452 23.62 20.09 8.01
C ARG A 452 24.10 20.58 9.37
N ALA A 453 25.15 19.95 9.92
CA ALA A 453 25.73 20.35 11.19
C ALA A 453 26.19 21.82 11.18
N ALA A 454 26.76 22.28 10.06
CA ALA A 454 27.13 23.68 9.88
C ALA A 454 25.92 24.62 9.91
N ARG A 455 24.80 24.26 9.27
CA ARG A 455 23.55 25.05 9.30
C ARG A 455 22.91 25.05 10.69
N GLU A 456 22.98 23.94 11.42
CA GLU A 456 22.50 23.85 12.80
C GLU A 456 23.32 24.77 13.72
N ALA A 457 24.65 24.72 13.65
CA ALA A 457 25.53 25.60 14.42
C ALA A 457 25.30 27.09 14.10
N ASP A 458 25.12 27.43 12.82
CA ASP A 458 24.82 28.79 12.36
C ASP A 458 23.43 29.26 12.81
N ALA A 459 22.42 28.38 12.83
CA ALA A 459 21.11 28.70 13.40
C ALA A 459 21.20 29.00 14.90
N LEU A 460 21.89 28.15 15.67
CA LEU A 460 22.14 28.35 17.09
C LEU A 460 22.86 29.67 17.37
N HIS A 461 23.92 29.95 16.62
CA HIS A 461 24.69 31.19 16.73
C HIS A 461 23.80 32.42 16.47
N ARG A 462 22.98 32.40 15.40
CA ARG A 462 22.01 33.49 15.11
C ARG A 462 20.96 33.66 16.20
N ALA A 463 20.53 32.56 16.82
CA ALA A 463 19.60 32.59 17.94
C ALA A 463 20.25 33.04 19.26
N GLY A 464 21.55 33.35 19.26
CA GLY A 464 22.30 33.84 20.42
C GLY A 464 22.80 32.73 21.34
N TYR A 465 22.72 31.47 20.92
CA TYR A 465 23.32 30.35 21.62
C TYR A 465 24.74 30.17 21.10
N VAL A 466 25.73 30.53 21.92
CA VAL A 466 27.16 30.42 21.57
C VAL A 466 27.92 29.67 22.67
N GLU A 467 28.97 28.94 22.29
CA GLU A 467 29.86 28.27 23.24
C GLU A 467 30.50 29.29 24.21
N PRO A 468 30.74 28.95 25.49
CA PRO A 468 30.76 27.61 26.09
C PRO A 468 29.44 27.14 26.75
N ASP A 469 28.38 27.93 26.71
CA ASP A 469 27.13 27.66 27.43
C ASP A 469 26.26 26.56 26.78
N LEU A 470 26.71 26.04 25.62
CA LEU A 470 26.04 25.06 24.76
C LEU A 470 26.48 23.61 25.01
N GLN A 471 26.52 23.15 26.27
CA GLN A 471 26.93 21.76 26.53
C GLN A 471 25.85 20.72 26.20
N ASP A 472 24.56 21.10 26.24
CA ASP A 472 23.43 20.21 25.99
C ASP A 472 22.35 20.91 25.14
N PHE A 473 22.01 20.33 23.98
CA PHE A 473 20.96 20.86 23.11
C PHE A 473 19.57 20.85 23.77
N ARG A 474 19.34 19.99 24.77
CA ARG A 474 18.10 20.00 25.55
C ARG A 474 17.95 21.29 26.36
N ASP A 475 19.03 21.87 26.85
CA ASP A 475 18.99 23.15 27.55
C ASP A 475 18.68 24.29 26.58
N VAL A 476 19.18 24.22 25.35
CA VAL A 476 18.76 25.12 24.27
C VAL A 476 17.26 25.02 24.03
N ILE A 477 16.71 23.81 23.88
CA ILE A 477 15.27 23.60 23.70
C ILE A 477 14.50 24.26 24.85
N ARG A 478 14.83 23.94 26.09
CA ARG A 478 14.14 24.48 27.28
C ARG A 478 14.19 26.01 27.33
N MET A 479 15.36 26.59 27.13
CA MET A 479 15.55 28.04 27.14
C MET A 479 14.80 28.71 25.99
N HIS A 480 14.89 28.14 24.78
CA HIS A 480 14.32 28.69 23.57
C HIS A 480 12.79 28.75 23.60
N PHE A 481 12.13 27.75 24.18
CA PHE A 481 10.67 27.70 24.26
C PHE A 481 10.13 28.29 25.57
N SER A 482 10.97 28.60 26.55
CA SER A 482 10.54 29.21 27.82
C SER A 482 10.02 30.63 27.62
N GLY A 483 8.84 30.92 28.16
CA GLY A 483 8.27 32.27 28.18
C GLY A 483 7.83 32.82 26.81
N ARG A 484 7.84 32.03 25.73
CA ARG A 484 7.33 32.47 24.43
C ARG A 484 5.82 32.68 24.45
N ASP A 485 5.39 33.77 23.82
CA ASP A 485 3.99 34.02 23.50
C ASP A 485 3.61 33.30 22.20
N TRP A 486 2.52 32.54 22.26
CA TRP A 486 1.96 31.79 21.14
C TRP A 486 0.65 32.41 20.63
N ASN A 487 0.31 33.62 21.10
CA ASN A 487 -0.86 34.34 20.62
C ASN A 487 -0.62 34.88 19.21
N PRO A 488 -1.48 34.53 18.22
CA PRO A 488 -1.31 35.01 16.84
C PRO A 488 -1.40 36.53 16.69
N GLU A 489 -2.12 37.24 17.58
CA GLU A 489 -2.33 38.70 17.46
C GLU A 489 -1.05 39.52 17.65
N GLY A 490 -0.04 38.96 18.32
CA GLY A 490 1.27 39.61 18.54
C GLY A 490 2.38 39.10 17.64
N TRP A 491 2.09 38.14 16.76
CA TRP A 491 3.13 37.49 15.95
C TRP A 491 3.33 38.22 14.62
N GLU A 492 4.41 38.98 14.51
CA GLU A 492 4.87 39.50 13.23
C GLU A 492 5.68 38.43 12.50
N PRO A 493 5.22 37.92 11.34
CA PRO A 493 5.97 36.91 10.59
C PRO A 493 7.33 37.48 10.21
N LYS A 494 8.42 36.79 10.58
CA LYS A 494 9.72 37.12 10.01
C LYS A 494 9.61 36.99 8.49
N PRO A 495 10.10 37.97 7.70
CA PRO A 495 10.22 37.79 6.26
C PRO A 495 10.98 36.48 6.03
N ARG A 496 10.40 35.53 5.30
CA ARG A 496 11.13 34.32 4.94
C ARG A 496 12.28 34.75 4.06
N ASP A 497 13.51 34.66 4.58
CA ASP A 497 14.70 34.80 3.78
C ASP A 497 14.55 33.81 2.63
N ARG A 498 14.48 34.31 1.39
CA ARG A 498 14.53 33.40 0.24
C ARG A 498 15.83 32.63 0.40
N PRO A 499 15.81 31.29 0.27
CA PRO A 499 17.04 30.53 0.23
C PRO A 499 17.95 31.23 -0.77
N PRO A 500 19.25 31.44 -0.44
CA PRO A 500 20.17 32.14 -1.31
C PRO A 500 20.01 31.53 -2.69
N GLY A 501 19.53 32.33 -3.65
CA GLY A 501 19.20 31.82 -4.97
C GLY A 501 20.43 31.12 -5.49
N ASP A 502 20.29 29.84 -5.86
CA ASP A 502 21.32 29.15 -6.63
C ASP A 502 21.68 30.10 -7.75
N GLY A 503 22.91 30.62 -7.73
CA GLY A 503 23.40 31.64 -8.64
C GLY A 503 23.61 31.06 -10.03
N THR A 504 22.59 30.42 -10.61
CA THR A 504 22.46 30.27 -12.04
C THR A 504 22.18 31.65 -12.57
N ASP A 505 23.27 32.36 -12.81
CA ASP A 505 23.37 33.57 -13.62
C ASP A 505 22.86 33.18 -15.02
N ASP A 506 21.54 33.26 -15.20
CA ASP A 506 20.91 33.22 -16.51
C ASP A 506 21.29 34.52 -17.22
N GLY A 507 22.52 34.55 -17.74
CA GLY A 507 23.03 35.63 -18.56
C GLY A 507 22.13 35.82 -19.79
N GLU A 508 21.50 36.98 -19.85
CA GLU A 508 20.82 37.52 -21.05
C GLU A 508 21.78 37.73 -22.23
#